data_AF-A0AA45L7W0-F1
#
_entry.id   AF-A0AA45L7W0-F1
#
_cell.length_a   1.000
_cell.length_b   1.000
_cell.length_c   1.000
_cell.angle_alpha   90.00
_cell.angle_beta   90.00
_cell.angle_gamma   90.00
#
_symmetry.space_group_name_H-M   'P 1'
#
loop_
_entity.id
_entity.type
_entity.pdbx_description
1 polymer ?
#
loop_
_entity_poly.entity_id
_entity_poly.type
_entity_poly.pdbx_seq_one_letter_code
_entity_poly.pdbx_strand_id
1 'polypeptide(L)' 'MDDRVVYSAELVEVGGGYELTVTDHGSGVVRTARIKESVVKRLPVLLEKLAAQHGATVR' A
#
# COMPACT_ATOMS: atom_id res chain seq x y z
N MET A 1 -1.52 4.47 -23.59
CA MET A 1 -1.09 3.50 -22.56
C MET A 1 -2.17 3.54 -21.50
N ASP A 2 -2.93 2.45 -21.36
CA ASP A 2 -3.97 2.32 -20.34
C ASP A 2 -3.28 2.34 -18.97
N ASP A 3 -3.45 3.43 -18.21
CA ASP A 3 -2.99 3.57 -16.82
C ASP A 3 -3.92 2.77 -15.89
N ARG A 4 -4.09 1.48 -16.21
CA ARG A 4 -4.97 0.59 -15.46
C ARG A 4 -4.28 0.31 -14.13
N VAL A 5 -4.83 0.88 -13.07
CA VAL A 5 -4.43 0.57 -11.69
C VAL A 5 -4.65 -0.93 -11.47
N VAL A 6 -3.55 -1.70 -11.53
CA VAL A 6 -3.58 -3.16 -11.35
C VAL A 6 -3.72 -3.52 -9.88
N TYR A 7 -3.28 -2.64 -8.98
CA TYR A 7 -3.30 -2.87 -7.53
C TYR A 7 -3.81 -1.64 -6.77
N SER A 8 -4.62 -1.87 -5.74
CA SER A 8 -4.97 -0.87 -4.73
C SER A 8 -4.56 -1.33 -3.34
N ALA A 9 -4.19 -0.40 -2.46
CA ALA A 9 -3.87 -0.69 -1.07
C ALA A 9 -4.66 0.23 -0.14
N GLU A 10 -5.18 -0.32 0.95
CA GLU A 10 -5.93 0.39 1.99
C GLU A 10 -5.32 0.05 3.35
N LEU A 11 -5.03 1.07 4.14
CA LEU A 11 -4.49 0.94 5.50
C LEU A 11 -5.51 1.48 6.50
N VAL A 12 -5.98 0.63 7.40
CA VAL A 12 -6.98 0.99 8.43
C VAL A 12 -6.43 0.73 9.83
N GLU A 13 -6.82 1.54 10.80
CA GLU A 13 -6.47 1.34 12.21
C GLU A 13 -7.51 0.44 12.89
N VAL A 14 -7.05 -0.66 13.49
CA VAL A 14 -7.93 -1.68 14.10
C VAL A 14 -7.31 -2.20 15.41
N GLY A 15 -7.99 -1.97 16.53
CA GLY A 15 -7.64 -2.54 17.83
C GLY A 15 -6.18 -2.28 18.26
N GLY A 16 -5.73 -1.03 18.20
CA GLY A 16 -4.39 -0.62 18.62
C GLY A 16 -3.24 -1.01 17.67
N GLY A 17 -3.57 -1.38 16.42
CA GLY A 17 -2.60 -1.61 15.36
C GLY A 17 -3.18 -1.24 14.01
N TYR A 18 -2.48 -1.56 12.93
CA TYR A 18 -2.94 -1.28 11.58
C TYR A 18 -3.14 -2.56 10.79
N GLU A 19 -4.07 -2.52 9.86
CA GLU A 19 -4.32 -3.59 8.90
C GLU A 19 -4.19 -3.02 7.50
N LEU A 20 -3.33 -3.64 6.68
CA LEU A 20 -3.11 -3.30 5.29
C LEU A 20 -3.80 -4.35 4.42
N THR A 21 -4.74 -3.91 3.60
CA THR A 21 -5.38 -4.71 2.58
C THR A 21 -4.86 -4.30 1.21
N VAL A 22 -4.40 -5.27 0.43
CA VAL A 22 -3.95 -5.10 -0.95
C VAL A 22 -4.85 -5.92 -1.86
N THR A 23 -5.40 -5.27 -2.87
CA THR A 23 -6.27 -5.88 -3.89
C THR A 23 -5.57 -5.84 -5.22
N ASP A 24 -5.41 -7.00 -5.85
CA ASP A 24 -5.03 -7.16 -7.25
C ASP A 24 -6.30 -7.22 -8.09
N HIS A 25 -6.57 -6.17 -8.86
CA HIS A 25 -7.76 -6.05 -9.72
C HIS A 25 -7.67 -6.91 -10.98
N GLY A 26 -6.47 -7.35 -11.37
CA GLY A 26 -6.27 -8.24 -12.51
C GLY A 26 -6.61 -9.69 -12.18
N SER A 27 -6.24 -10.16 -10.99
CA SER A 27 -6.49 -11.53 -10.54
C SER A 27 -7.68 -11.68 -9.57
N GLY A 28 -8.19 -10.57 -9.03
CA GLY A 28 -9.23 -10.55 -7.99
C GLY A 28 -8.72 -10.99 -6.61
N VAL A 29 -7.40 -11.14 -6.43
CA VAL A 29 -6.81 -11.59 -5.18
C VAL A 29 -6.78 -10.43 -4.17
N VAL A 30 -7.32 -10.69 -2.97
CA VAL A 30 -7.25 -9.78 -1.83
C VAL A 30 -6.34 -10.38 -0.77
N ARG A 31 -5.39 -9.59 -0.27
CA ARG A 31 -4.49 -9.98 0.82
C ARG A 31 -4.53 -8.97 1.94
N THR A 32 -4.61 -9.46 3.17
CA THR A 32 -4.67 -8.62 4.36
C THR A 32 -3.54 -8.97 5.31
N ALA A 33 -2.88 -7.97 5.88
CA ALA A 33 -1.76 -8.15 6.80
C ALA A 33 -1.83 -7.15 7.96
N ARG A 34 -1.52 -7.61 9.17
CA ARG A 34 -1.39 -6.72 10.34
C ARG A 34 -0.03 -6.04 10.34
N ILE A 35 -0.04 -4.72 10.41
CA ILE A 35 1.13 -3.85 10.34
C ILE A 35 1.34 -3.17 11.70
N LYS A 36 2.59 -3.13 12.15
CA LYS A 36 2.99 -2.39 13.36
C LYS A 36 2.98 -0.89 13.09
N GLU A 37 2.57 -0.09 14.07
CA GLU A 37 2.58 1.38 13.98
C GLU A 37 3.95 1.95 13.55
N SER A 38 5.06 1.37 14.04
CA SER A 38 6.41 1.80 13.68
C SER A 38 6.72 1.67 12.18
N VAL A 39 6.06 0.74 11.48
CA VAL A 39 6.16 0.60 10.03
C VAL A 39 5.31 1.65 9.33
N VAL A 40 4.10 1.90 9.85
CA VAL A 40 3.21 2.96 9.32
C VAL A 40 3.83 4.34 9.41
N LYS A 41 4.52 4.65 10.52
CA LYS A 41 5.27 5.91 10.64
C LYS A 41 6.38 6.07 9.58
N ARG A 42 6.83 4.98 8.97
CA ARG A 42 7.88 4.97 7.94
C ARG A 42 7.32 4.88 6.52
N LEU A 43 6.00 4.66 6.35
CA LEU A 43 5.36 4.55 5.04
C LEU A 43 5.64 5.75 4.13
N PRO A 44 5.55 7.02 4.58
CA PRO A 44 5.85 8.17 3.72
C PRO A 44 7.26 8.10 3.11
N VAL A 45 8.26 7.81 3.94
CA VAL A 45 9.66 7.70 3.51
C VAL A 45 9.86 6.50 2.56
N LEU A 46 9.17 5.38 2.79
CA LEU A 46 9.23 4.22 1.92
C LEU A 46 8.59 4.51 0.56
N LEU A 47 7.45 5.19 0.54
CA LEU A 47 6.74 5.58 -0.68
C LEU A 47 7.54 6.59 -1.49
N GLU A 48 8.18 7.59 -0.86
CA GLU A 48 9.10 8.52 -1.52
C GLU A 48 10.28 7.80 -2.17
N LYS A 49 10.89 6.83 -1.48
CA LYS A 49 11.98 6.02 -2.04
C LYS A 49 11.52 5.18 -3.22
N LEU A 50 10.35 4.56 -3.11
CA LEU A 50 9.77 3.76 -4.19
C LEU A 50 9.47 4.62 -5.42
N ALA A 51 8.91 5.82 -5.22
CA ALA A 51 8.67 6.80 -6.26
C ALA A 51 9.96 7.22 -6.96
N ALA A 52 11.02 7.51 -6.19
CA ALA A 52 12.32 7.87 -6.74
C ALA A 52 12.97 6.74 -7.55
N GLN A 53 12.76 5.48 -7.16
CA GLN A 53 13.35 4.31 -7.84
C GLN A 53 12.57 3.86 -9.08
N HIS A 54 11.24 3.99 -9.06
CA HIS A 54 10.37 3.39 -10.08
C HIS A 54 9.50 4.39 -10.85
N GLY A 55 9.63 5.70 -10.58
CA GLY A 55 8.77 6.73 -11.18
C GLY A 55 7.31 6.61 -10.76
N ALA A 56 7.02 5.96 -9.63
CA ALA A 56 5.66 5.80 -9.13
C ALA A 56 5.10 7.13 -8.62
N THR A 57 3.83 7.42 -8.93
CA THR A 57 3.15 8.58 -8.35
C THR A 57 2.54 8.17 -7.02
N VAL A 58 2.96 8.79 -5.92
CA VAL A 58 2.34 8.63 -4.60
C VAL A 58 1.20 9.66 -4.52
N ARG A 59 -0.04 9.20 -4.30
CA ARG A 59 -1.23 10.04 -4.18
C ARG A 59 -2.04 9.61 -2.97
#